data_AF-A0A8J5Y5R4-F1
#
_entry.id   AF-A0A8J5Y5R4-F1
#
_cell.length_a   1.000
_cell.length_b   1.000
_cell.length_c   1.000
_cell.angle_alpha   90.00
_cell.angle_beta   90.00
_cell.angle_gamma   90.00
#
_symmetry.space_group_name_H-M   'P 1'
#
loop_
_entity.id
_entity.type
_entity.pdbx_description
1 polymer ?
#
loop_
_entity_poly.entity_id
_entity_poly.type
_entity_poly.pdbx_seq_one_letter_code
_entity_poly.pdbx_strand_id
1 'polypeptide(L)'
;MSLSFVCFYWIGKPFGSIIFSSRGGFVYLLASTPELWTLVLSHRTQILYIADISFVIMYLEVVPGCLVLESRTGSGSVTTSFARAVAPTGHVEDFERTGISTLVTMGVRDIQGEGFPDQFSGLADSVFLDLPEPWLAIPSA
;
A
#
# COMPACT_ATOMS: atom_id res chain seq x y z
N MET A 1 21.51 -3.32 -22.42
CA MET A 1 21.36 -2.05 -23.15
C MET A 1 20.58 -1.11 -22.25
N SER A 2 21.26 -0.25 -21.49
CA SER A 2 20.62 0.63 -20.48
C SER A 2 20.05 1.88 -21.15
N LEU A 3 18.73 2.07 -21.07
CA LEU A 3 18.05 3.31 -21.37
C LEU A 3 18.33 4.29 -20.24
N SER A 4 19.08 5.36 -20.51
CA SER A 4 19.38 6.38 -19.50
C SER A 4 18.43 7.55 -19.68
N PHE A 5 17.40 7.60 -18.85
CA PHE A 5 16.54 8.77 -18.68
C PHE A 5 17.00 9.53 -17.43
N VAL A 6 17.31 10.81 -17.58
CA VAL A 6 17.66 11.67 -16.44
C VAL A 6 16.37 12.29 -15.88
N CYS A 7 16.19 12.24 -14.56
CA CYS A 7 14.98 12.69 -13.85
C CYS A 7 14.52 14.11 -14.27
N PHE A 8 15.46 15.01 -14.59
CA PHE A 8 15.16 16.37 -15.06
C PHE A 8 14.26 16.46 -16.29
N TYR A 9 14.27 15.47 -17.18
CA TYR A 9 13.43 15.51 -18.38
C TYR A 9 11.93 15.37 -18.09
N TRP A 10 11.56 14.90 -16.90
CA TRP A 10 10.18 14.55 -16.54
C TRP A 10 9.54 15.58 -15.59
N ILE A 11 10.37 16.35 -14.87
CA ILE A 11 9.89 17.36 -13.91
C ILE A 11 9.09 18.45 -14.64
N GLY A 12 7.86 18.71 -14.16
CA GLY A 12 6.97 19.73 -14.71
C GLY A 12 6.19 19.32 -15.97
N LYS A 13 6.35 18.10 -16.47
CA LYS A 13 5.52 17.57 -17.56
C LYS A 13 4.22 16.98 -17.00
N PRO A 14 3.07 17.18 -17.69
CA PRO A 14 1.82 16.54 -17.25
C PRO A 14 1.89 15.03 -17.47
N PHE A 15 1.22 14.27 -16.60
CA PHE A 15 1.00 12.84 -16.82
C PHE A 15 0.24 12.61 -18.14
N GLY A 16 0.51 11.50 -18.81
CA GLY A 16 0.10 11.19 -20.18
C GLY A 16 1.09 11.66 -21.25
N SER A 17 2.10 12.46 -20.90
CA SER A 17 3.11 12.94 -21.84
C SER A 17 4.02 11.82 -22.35
N ILE A 18 4.46 11.94 -23.61
CA ILE A 18 5.52 11.13 -24.19
C ILE A 18 6.87 11.82 -23.95
N ILE A 19 7.85 11.08 -23.42
CA ILE A 19 9.23 11.55 -23.25
C ILE A 19 10.15 10.78 -24.17
N PHE A 20 10.89 11.51 -25.00
CA PHE A 20 11.86 10.94 -25.93
C PHE A 20 13.22 10.72 -25.25
N SER A 21 13.87 9.60 -25.57
CA SER A 21 15.22 9.26 -25.12
C SER A 21 16.27 9.87 -26.06
N SER A 22 17.43 10.21 -25.51
CA SER A 22 18.59 10.68 -26.27
C SER A 22 19.18 9.62 -27.22
N ARG A 23 18.86 8.34 -27.01
CA ARG A 23 19.36 7.20 -27.80
C ARG A 23 18.37 6.67 -28.83
N GLY A 24 17.29 7.41 -29.08
CA GLY A 24 16.14 6.94 -29.87
C GLY A 24 15.20 6.08 -29.01
N GLY A 25 13.90 6.28 -29.18
CA GLY A 25 12.85 5.65 -28.37
C GLY A 25 12.09 6.65 -27.49
N PHE A 26 10.96 6.23 -26.95
CA PHE A 26 10.09 7.05 -26.12
C PHE A 26 9.47 6.26 -24.97
N VAL A 27 9.01 6.96 -23.94
CA VAL A 27 8.25 6.40 -22.80
C VAL A 27 7.02 7.26 -22.52
N TYR A 28 5.98 6.67 -21.93
CA TYR A 28 4.83 7.40 -21.41
C TYR A 28 5.02 7.71 -19.92
N LEU A 29 4.75 8.94 -19.51
CA LEU A 29 4.75 9.35 -18.12
C LEU A 29 3.36 9.10 -17.52
N LEU A 30 3.20 8.09 -16.67
CA LEU A 30 1.92 7.77 -16.03
C LEU A 30 1.90 8.27 -14.58
N ALA A 31 0.73 8.68 -14.11
CA ALA A 31 0.52 8.96 -12.69
C ALA A 31 0.59 7.64 -11.90
N SER A 32 1.18 7.67 -10.71
CA SER A 32 1.23 6.48 -9.84
C SER A 32 -0.17 6.16 -9.33
N THR A 33 -0.65 4.95 -9.62
CA THR A 33 -1.85 4.39 -8.99
C THR A 33 -1.47 3.12 -8.23
N PRO A 34 -2.28 2.68 -7.25
CA PRO A 34 -2.03 1.42 -6.56
C PRO A 34 -1.90 0.23 -7.53
N GLU A 35 -2.70 0.19 -8.60
CA GLU A 35 -2.62 -0.86 -9.62
C GLU A 35 -1.26 -0.88 -10.33
N LEU A 36 -0.78 0.29 -10.75
CA LEU A 36 0.52 0.40 -11.41
C LEU A 36 1.65 0.12 -10.43
N TRP A 37 1.52 0.58 -9.18
CA TRP A 37 2.47 0.33 -8.11
C TRP A 37 2.63 -1.17 -7.84
N THR A 38 1.52 -1.89 -7.69
CA THR A 38 1.50 -3.36 -7.51
C THR A 38 2.27 -4.10 -8.61
N LEU A 39 2.28 -3.59 -9.84
CA LEU A 39 2.98 -4.22 -10.96
C LEU A 39 4.49 -3.95 -10.99
N VAL A 40 4.95 -2.83 -10.42
CA VAL A 40 6.35 -2.36 -10.58
C VAL A 40 7.13 -2.30 -9.27
N LEU A 41 6.47 -2.45 -8.13
CA LEU A 41 7.12 -2.41 -6.82
C LEU A 41 8.19 -3.49 -6.71
N SER A 42 9.22 -3.21 -5.92
CA SER A 42 10.26 -4.21 -5.64
C SER A 42 9.73 -5.22 -4.64
N HIS A 43 9.61 -6.48 -5.06
CA HIS A 43 9.14 -7.56 -4.22
C HIS A 43 10.16 -7.86 -3.10
N ARG A 44 9.74 -7.63 -1.85
CA ARG A 44 10.44 -8.14 -0.65
C ARG A 44 9.79 -9.43 -0.14
N THR A 45 8.51 -9.60 -0.43
CA THR A 45 7.64 -10.70 -0.02
C THR A 45 6.76 -11.12 -1.19
N GLN A 46 6.04 -12.23 -1.03
CA GLN A 46 4.86 -12.49 -1.86
C GLN A 46 3.85 -11.34 -1.66
N ILE A 47 3.10 -10.99 -2.70
CA ILE A 47 2.09 -9.91 -2.66
C ILE A 47 0.74 -10.42 -3.12
N LEU A 48 -0.32 -9.72 -2.70
CA LEU A 48 -1.61 -9.77 -3.35
C LEU A 48 -1.63 -8.86 -4.59
N TYR A 49 -2.36 -9.33 -5.60
CA TYR A 49 -2.61 -8.59 -6.84
C TYR A 49 -3.99 -7.95 -6.82
N ILE A 50 -4.24 -7.08 -7.80
CA ILE A 50 -5.42 -6.21 -7.84
C ILE A 50 -6.75 -6.95 -7.73
N ALA A 51 -6.85 -8.17 -8.26
CA ALA A 51 -8.06 -8.97 -8.18
C ALA A 51 -8.40 -9.33 -6.71
N ASP A 52 -7.43 -9.88 -5.99
CA ASP A 52 -7.61 -10.27 -4.59
C ASP A 52 -7.79 -9.05 -3.69
N ILE A 53 -6.99 -7.99 -3.93
CA ILE A 53 -7.10 -6.72 -3.21
C ILE A 53 -8.50 -6.12 -3.38
N SER A 54 -9.08 -6.19 -4.59
CA SER A 54 -10.43 -5.68 -4.83
C SER A 54 -11.49 -6.41 -4.01
N PHE A 55 -11.34 -7.74 -3.87
CA PHE A 55 -12.21 -8.53 -3.00
C PHE A 55 -12.00 -8.20 -1.53
N VAL A 56 -10.75 -8.08 -1.07
CA VAL A 56 -10.43 -7.74 0.32
C VAL A 56 -11.07 -6.40 0.71
N ILE A 57 -10.86 -5.35 -0.08
CA ILE A 57 -11.44 -4.02 0.17
C ILE A 57 -12.97 -4.09 0.22
N MET A 58 -13.58 -4.85 -0.70
CA MET A 58 -15.03 -5.02 -0.75
C MET A 58 -15.58 -5.76 0.46
N TYR A 59 -14.96 -6.88 0.86
CA TYR A 59 -15.44 -7.70 1.98
C TYR A 59 -15.16 -7.08 3.35
N LEU A 60 -14.14 -6.23 3.46
CA LEU A 60 -13.87 -5.43 4.65
C LEU A 60 -14.68 -4.12 4.68
N GLU A 61 -15.53 -3.88 3.68
CA GLU A 61 -16.38 -2.69 3.56
C GLU A 61 -15.60 -1.37 3.71
N VAL A 62 -14.34 -1.35 3.24
CA VAL A 62 -13.47 -0.19 3.41
C VAL A 62 -13.96 0.95 2.53
N VAL A 63 -14.31 2.05 3.17
CA VAL A 63 -14.79 3.29 2.55
C VAL A 63 -13.96 4.50 3.00
N PRO A 64 -14.05 5.65 2.32
CA PRO A 64 -13.42 6.88 2.77
C PRO A 64 -13.77 7.22 4.22
N GLY A 65 -12.75 7.44 5.06
CA GLY A 65 -12.93 7.69 6.50
C GLY A 65 -12.62 6.51 7.41
N CYS A 66 -12.53 5.28 6.88
CA CYS A 66 -12.26 4.11 7.71
C CYS A 66 -10.86 4.14 8.34
N LEU A 67 -10.76 3.60 9.55
CA LEU A 67 -9.52 3.19 10.19
C LEU A 67 -9.29 1.69 9.94
N VAL A 68 -8.25 1.37 9.16
CA VAL A 68 -7.89 -0.02 8.81
C VAL A 68 -6.61 -0.40 9.54
N LEU A 69 -6.62 -1.51 10.27
CA LEU A 69 -5.39 -2.10 10.83
C LEU A 69 -4.84 -3.14 9.87
N GLU A 70 -3.57 -3.03 9.49
CA GLU A 70 -2.89 -3.94 8.58
C GLU A 70 -1.70 -4.61 9.29
N SER A 71 -1.59 -5.93 9.18
CA SER A 71 -0.37 -6.65 9.55
C SER A 71 -0.24 -7.92 8.71
N ARG A 72 0.79 -8.10 7.88
CA ARG A 72 1.98 -7.26 7.62
C ARG A 72 1.89 -6.42 6.34
N THR A 73 2.65 -5.32 6.25
CA THR A 73 2.83 -4.53 5.01
C THR A 73 3.32 -5.37 3.82
N GLY A 74 4.27 -6.27 4.10
CA GLY A 74 5.09 -6.95 3.10
C GLY A 74 5.79 -5.98 2.15
N SER A 75 5.39 -6.00 0.87
CA SER A 75 5.94 -5.13 -0.17
C SER A 75 5.11 -3.86 -0.43
N GLY A 76 4.03 -3.63 0.33
CA GLY A 76 3.21 -2.42 0.27
C GLY A 76 2.18 -2.37 -0.86
N SER A 77 1.86 -3.52 -1.48
CA SER A 77 0.83 -3.62 -2.54
C SER A 77 -0.57 -3.34 -1.98
N VAL A 78 -0.90 -3.98 -0.85
CA VAL A 78 -2.19 -3.87 -0.18
C VAL A 78 -2.32 -2.53 0.52
N THR A 79 -1.32 -2.14 1.33
CA THR A 79 -1.21 -0.83 2.00
C THR A 79 -1.52 0.35 1.10
N THR A 80 -0.93 0.39 -0.11
CA THR A 80 -1.14 1.50 -1.07
C THR A 80 -2.58 1.54 -1.57
N SER A 81 -3.23 0.38 -1.69
CA SER A 81 -4.63 0.26 -2.10
C SER A 81 -5.59 0.65 -0.97
N PHE A 82 -5.30 0.28 0.28
CA PHE A 82 -6.04 0.76 1.44
C PHE A 82 -5.91 2.27 1.62
N ALA A 83 -4.69 2.82 1.52
CA ALA A 83 -4.45 4.25 1.63
C ALA A 83 -5.32 5.05 0.64
N ARG A 84 -5.49 4.54 -0.59
CA ARG A 84 -6.43 5.13 -1.56
C ARG A 84 -7.89 4.98 -1.14
N ALA A 85 -8.28 3.82 -0.61
CA ALA A 85 -9.67 3.53 -0.24
C ALA A 85 -10.15 4.37 0.96
N VAL A 86 -9.29 4.59 1.95
CA VAL A 86 -9.62 5.34 3.17
C VAL A 86 -9.52 6.86 3.00
N ALA A 87 -8.78 7.34 1.99
CA ALA A 87 -8.65 8.76 1.71
C ALA A 87 -10.02 9.43 1.46
N PRO A 88 -10.21 10.71 1.83
CA PRO A 88 -9.19 11.64 2.35
C PRO A 88 -9.11 11.73 3.88
N THR A 89 -10.08 11.18 4.61
CA THR A 89 -10.21 11.38 6.08
C THR A 89 -9.91 10.14 6.92
N GLY A 90 -9.82 8.97 6.29
CA GLY A 90 -9.50 7.73 6.97
C GLY A 90 -8.00 7.52 7.10
N HIS A 91 -7.62 6.35 7.63
CA HIS A 91 -6.25 6.08 8.02
C HIS A 91 -5.93 4.59 8.00
N VAL A 92 -4.69 4.23 7.67
CA VAL A 92 -4.19 2.86 7.75
C VAL A 92 -3.11 2.78 8.83
N GLU A 93 -3.29 1.91 9.81
CA GLU A 93 -2.27 1.62 10.81
C GLU A 93 -1.57 0.33 10.41
N ASP A 94 -0.31 0.45 10.02
CA ASP A 94 0.49 -0.66 9.54
C ASP A 94 1.61 -0.94 10.53
N PHE A 95 1.77 -2.20 10.94
CA PHE A 95 2.68 -2.59 12.01
C PHE A 95 4.04 -3.15 11.53
N GLU A 96 4.44 -2.89 10.28
CA GLU A 96 5.79 -3.21 9.74
C GLU A 96 6.68 -1.97 9.44
N ARG A 97 7.94 -2.14 9.02
CA ARG A 97 8.89 -1.02 8.75
C ARG A 97 8.87 -0.55 7.30
N THR A 98 7.83 0.16 6.83
CA THR A 98 7.84 0.72 5.48
C THR A 98 7.11 2.07 5.40
N GLY A 99 7.80 3.17 5.09
CA GLY A 99 7.16 4.50 5.02
C GLY A 99 6.50 4.73 3.67
N ILE A 100 5.16 4.81 3.61
CA ILE A 100 4.42 4.87 2.33
C ILE A 100 3.60 6.17 2.14
N SER A 101 3.01 6.80 3.16
CA SER A 101 2.33 8.10 3.00
C SER A 101 1.91 8.76 4.33
N THR A 102 1.26 9.94 4.27
CA THR A 102 0.65 10.61 5.44
C THR A 102 -0.64 9.96 5.94
N LEU A 103 -1.29 9.12 5.11
CA LEU A 103 -2.51 8.37 5.47
C LEU A 103 -2.20 7.00 6.06
N VAL A 104 -0.91 6.70 6.25
CA VAL A 104 -0.43 5.43 6.77
C VAL A 104 0.49 5.74 7.94
N THR A 105 0.10 5.34 9.16
CA THR A 105 1.00 5.38 10.32
C THR A 105 1.70 4.05 10.44
N MET A 106 3.00 4.10 10.72
CA MET A 106 3.82 2.91 10.91
C MET A 106 4.04 2.66 12.41
N GLY A 107 3.48 1.57 12.91
CA GLY A 107 3.92 0.91 14.12
C GLY A 107 5.00 -0.11 13.82
N VAL A 108 5.87 -0.42 14.77
CA VAL A 108 6.66 -1.66 14.72
C VAL A 108 6.24 -2.46 15.93
N ARG A 109 5.47 -3.52 15.69
CA ARG A 109 4.94 -4.37 16.76
C ARG A 109 4.79 -5.80 16.26
N ASP A 110 5.13 -6.75 17.12
CA ASP A 110 4.81 -8.15 16.86
C ASP A 110 3.35 -8.40 17.18
N ILE A 111 2.47 -8.30 16.18
CA ILE A 111 1.03 -8.51 16.36
C ILE A 111 0.70 -9.96 16.75
N GLN A 112 1.52 -10.95 16.36
CA GLN A 112 1.25 -12.35 16.72
C GLN A 112 1.59 -12.64 18.19
N GLY A 113 2.60 -11.97 18.75
CA GLY A 113 2.99 -12.14 20.15
C GLY A 113 2.35 -11.13 21.12
N GLU A 114 2.20 -9.88 20.71
CA GLU A 114 1.78 -8.75 21.55
C GLU A 114 0.37 -8.24 21.24
N GLY A 115 -0.25 -8.72 20.16
CA GLY A 115 -1.55 -8.26 19.69
C GLY A 115 -1.57 -6.81 19.19
N PHE A 116 -2.75 -6.34 18.79
CA PHE A 116 -2.95 -4.93 18.44
C PHE A 116 -2.93 -4.03 19.70
N PRO A 117 -2.47 -2.76 19.59
CA PRO A 117 -2.51 -1.82 20.70
C PRO A 117 -3.94 -1.54 21.19
N ASP A 118 -4.15 -1.53 22.52
CA ASP A 118 -5.46 -1.31 23.16
C ASP A 118 -6.14 -0.01 22.74
N GLN A 119 -5.36 1.00 22.34
CA GLN A 119 -5.88 2.29 21.86
C GLN A 119 -6.75 2.16 20.62
N PHE A 120 -6.63 1.08 19.85
CA PHE A 120 -7.45 0.83 18.65
C PHE A 120 -8.65 -0.08 18.94
N SER A 121 -8.76 -0.62 20.15
CA SER A 121 -9.86 -1.52 20.53
C SER A 121 -11.20 -0.80 20.44
N GLY A 122 -12.09 -1.33 19.60
CA GLY A 122 -13.41 -0.73 19.32
C GLY A 122 -13.38 0.55 18.48
N LEU A 123 -12.21 0.95 17.95
CA LEU A 123 -12.06 2.10 17.04
C LEU A 123 -11.78 1.71 15.59
N ALA A 124 -11.14 0.57 15.36
CA ALA A 124 -10.87 0.09 14.01
C ALA A 124 -12.15 -0.38 13.31
N ASP A 125 -12.33 0.03 12.05
CA ASP A 125 -13.45 -0.41 11.22
C ASP A 125 -13.19 -1.77 10.57
N SER A 126 -11.92 -2.09 10.31
CA SER A 126 -11.51 -3.38 9.76
C SER A 126 -10.07 -3.74 10.09
N VAL A 127 -9.77 -5.04 10.06
CA VAL A 127 -8.44 -5.61 10.28
C VAL A 127 -8.10 -6.54 9.13
N PHE A 128 -6.93 -6.34 8.53
CA PHE A 128 -6.39 -7.22 7.49
C PHE A 128 -5.11 -7.91 7.99
N LEU A 129 -5.12 -9.24 7.94
CA LEU A 129 -4.02 -10.09 8.42
C LEU A 129 -3.39 -10.89 7.27
N ASP A 130 -2.17 -10.55 6.90
CA ASP A 130 -1.28 -11.34 6.02
C ASP A 130 -0.05 -11.79 6.83
N LEU A 131 -0.26 -12.83 7.64
CA LEU A 131 0.69 -13.37 8.62
C LEU A 131 0.82 -14.89 8.46
N PRO A 132 1.95 -15.49 8.86
CA PRO A 132 2.13 -16.95 8.80
C PRO A 132 1.18 -17.71 9.73
N GLU A 133 0.87 -17.15 10.92
CA GLU A 133 -0.04 -17.75 11.90
C GLU A 133 -1.07 -16.71 12.36
N PRO A 134 -2.05 -16.35 11.50
CA PRO A 134 -2.98 -15.25 11.77
C PRO A 134 -3.89 -15.54 12.96
N TRP A 135 -4.12 -16.82 13.29
CA TRP A 135 -4.94 -17.23 14.44
C TRP A 135 -4.40 -16.75 15.79
N LEU A 136 -3.09 -16.43 15.88
CA LEU A 136 -2.50 -15.85 17.09
C LEU A 136 -2.89 -14.39 17.29
N ALA A 137 -3.18 -13.66 16.21
CA ALA A 137 -3.57 -12.26 16.27
C ALA A 137 -5.08 -12.06 16.51
N ILE A 138 -5.92 -13.06 16.17
CA ILE A 138 -7.39 -13.01 16.28
C ILE A 138 -7.88 -12.54 17.66
N PRO A 139 -7.35 -13.01 18.81
CA PRO A 139 -7.84 -12.57 20.12
C PRO A 139 -7.68 -11.06 20.39
N SER A 140 -6.79 -10.40 19.65
CA SER A 140 -6.50 -8.97 19.77
C SER A 140 -7.08 -8.12 18.63
N ALA A 141 -7.65 -8.78 17.61
CA ALA A 141 -8.17 -8.16 16.40
C ALA A 141 -9.61 -7.67 16.57
#